data_AF-A0A7S2GWP3-F1
#
_entry.id   AF-A0A7S2GWP3-F1
#
_cell.length_a   1.000
_cell.length_b   1.000
_cell.length_c   1.000
_cell.angle_alpha   90.00
_cell.angle_beta   90.00
_cell.angle_gamma   90.00
#
_symmetry.space_group_name_H-M   'P 1'
#
loop_
_entity.id
_entity.type
_entity.pdbx_description
1 polymer ?
#
loop_
_entity_poly.entity_id
_entity_poly.type
_entity_poly.pdbx_seq_one_letter_code
_entity_poly.pdbx_strand_id
1 'polypeptide(L)'
;SQAAPVRRVIVDKDLNLAQFVSGVGMGYASGGFLGNVQVGGSIISASQQQWCSRNVGVASGWQGAVWNMVFLGTQGAPESHCGREGGAPQVSIPETPIISEKPFITIDAAGKYSLQVPPVQRARVGPDFGLGRRVPFEEVFVAKDTDTAAEINRHLAVGLDVVL
;
A
#
# COMPACT_ATOMS: atom_id res chain seq x y z
N SER A 1 -6.78 -10.96 4.67
CA SER A 1 -6.52 -11.84 3.52
C SER A 1 -6.22 -11.00 2.27
N GLN A 2 -6.29 -11.57 1.07
CA GLN A 2 -5.99 -10.91 -0.20
C GLN A 2 -6.95 -9.75 -0.50
N ALA A 3 -6.62 -8.91 -1.50
CA ALA A 3 -7.43 -7.78 -1.98
C ALA A 3 -7.79 -6.72 -0.92
N ALA A 4 -7.00 -6.60 0.14
CA ALA A 4 -7.17 -5.61 1.22
C ALA A 4 -5.92 -4.74 1.38
N PRO A 5 -5.59 -3.85 0.42
CA PRO A 5 -4.39 -3.04 0.49
C PRO A 5 -4.52 -1.91 1.53
N VAL A 6 -3.48 -1.71 2.34
CA VAL A 6 -3.34 -0.48 3.13
C VAL A 6 -2.31 0.41 2.46
N ARG A 7 -2.73 1.62 2.09
CA ARG A 7 -1.90 2.56 1.33
C ARG A 7 -1.99 3.96 1.87
N ARG A 8 -0.85 4.65 1.94
CA ARG A 8 -0.77 6.09 2.27
C ARG A 8 -1.41 6.44 3.61
N VAL A 9 -1.06 5.67 4.64
CA VAL A 9 -1.55 5.86 6.02
C VAL A 9 -0.37 6.11 6.95
N ILE A 10 -0.61 6.92 7.98
CA ILE A 10 0.26 7.07 9.15
C ILE A 10 -0.44 6.37 10.31
N VAL A 11 0.23 5.41 10.93
CA VAL A 11 -0.22 4.70 12.12
C VAL A 11 0.72 5.08 13.25
N ASP A 12 0.23 5.83 14.24
CA ASP A 12 1.10 6.37 15.30
C ASP A 12 1.67 5.29 16.25
N LYS A 13 1.01 4.14 16.33
CA LYS A 13 1.34 3.03 17.25
C LYS A 13 1.62 1.74 16.47
N ASP A 14 1.50 0.61 17.15
CA ASP A 14 1.62 -0.71 16.54
C ASP A 14 0.51 -0.97 15.53
N LEU A 15 0.86 -1.68 14.46
CA LEU A 15 -0.07 -2.17 13.44
C LEU A 15 -0.14 -3.69 13.51
N ASN A 16 -1.26 -4.23 13.99
CA ASN A 16 -1.52 -5.66 13.96
C ASN A 16 -2.20 -6.08 12.65
N LEU A 17 -1.63 -7.07 11.98
CA LEU A 17 -2.11 -7.56 10.68
C LEU A 17 -3.01 -8.79 10.81
N ALA A 18 -3.13 -9.38 12.00
CA ALA A 18 -4.01 -10.52 12.24
C ALA A 18 -5.06 -10.18 13.30
N GLN A 19 -6.19 -10.88 13.23
CA GLN A 19 -7.25 -10.76 14.22
C GLN A 19 -7.03 -11.77 15.35
N PHE A 20 -7.13 -11.30 16.59
CA PHE A 20 -7.33 -12.19 17.74
C PHE A 20 -8.79 -12.60 17.83
N VAL A 21 -9.02 -13.91 17.87
CA VAL A 21 -10.35 -14.53 17.99
C VAL A 21 -10.46 -15.16 19.37
N SER A 22 -11.42 -14.68 20.16
CA SER A 22 -11.65 -15.20 21.52
C SER A 22 -11.88 -16.72 21.50
N GLY A 23 -11.21 -17.45 22.39
CA GLY A 23 -11.28 -18.91 22.47
C GLY A 23 -10.48 -19.67 21.41
N VAL A 24 -9.95 -19.01 20.39
CA VAL A 24 -9.14 -19.62 19.30
C VAL A 24 -7.69 -19.11 19.31
N GLY A 25 -7.47 -17.87 19.73
CA GLY A 25 -6.17 -17.22 19.64
C GLY A 25 -6.03 -16.42 18.34
N MET A 26 -4.83 -16.42 17.74
CA MET A 26 -4.64 -15.75 16.46
C MET A 26 -5.35 -16.52 15.34
N GLY A 27 -6.35 -15.90 14.72
CA GLY A 27 -7.13 -16.53 13.65
C GLY A 27 -6.29 -16.77 12.39
N TYR A 28 -6.70 -17.69 11.52
CA TYR A 28 -6.03 -17.90 10.23
C TYR A 28 -6.08 -16.63 9.37
N ALA A 29 -4.96 -16.27 8.77
CA ALA A 29 -4.85 -15.08 7.96
C ALA A 29 -3.91 -15.31 6.76
N SER A 30 -4.33 -14.86 5.58
CA SER A 30 -3.62 -15.05 4.31
C SER A 30 -3.55 -13.75 3.51
N GLY A 31 -2.92 -12.74 4.12
CA GLY A 31 -2.66 -11.41 3.56
C GLY A 31 -1.46 -11.40 2.62
N GLY A 32 -0.89 -10.25 2.29
CA GLY A 32 -1.41 -8.90 2.44
C GLY A 32 -0.46 -7.90 1.79
N PHE A 33 -0.89 -6.66 1.64
CA PHE A 33 -0.08 -5.62 0.99
C PHE A 33 -0.11 -4.32 1.79
N LEU A 34 1.08 -3.85 2.21
CA LEU A 34 1.31 -2.47 2.67
C LEU A 34 2.09 -1.72 1.60
N GLY A 35 1.64 -0.52 1.24
CA GLY A 35 2.35 0.33 0.28
C GLY A 35 2.34 1.79 0.70
N ASN A 36 3.51 2.42 0.84
CA ASN A 36 3.59 3.82 1.25
C ASN A 36 2.90 4.06 2.62
N VAL A 37 3.38 3.41 3.68
CA VAL A 37 2.78 3.47 5.03
C VAL A 37 3.87 3.85 6.04
N GLN A 38 3.54 4.72 6.99
CA GLN A 38 4.39 5.01 8.15
C GLN A 38 3.76 4.38 9.39
N VAL A 39 4.56 3.65 10.17
CA VAL A 39 4.16 3.04 11.44
C VAL A 39 5.12 3.51 12.53
N GLY A 40 4.59 4.15 13.56
CA GLY A 40 5.33 4.68 14.70
C GLY A 40 5.69 3.63 15.75
N GLY A 41 5.00 2.48 15.74
CA GLY A 41 5.33 1.31 16.55
C GLY A 41 5.94 0.16 15.74
N SER A 42 5.64 -1.07 16.14
CA SER A 42 5.98 -2.29 15.40
C SER A 42 4.86 -2.67 14.43
N ILE A 43 5.20 -3.40 13.38
CA ILE A 43 4.21 -4.12 12.57
C ILE A 43 4.22 -5.59 13.00
N ILE A 44 3.05 -6.14 13.31
CA ILE A 44 2.88 -7.48 13.89
C ILE A 44 2.11 -8.34 12.89
N SER A 45 2.79 -9.26 12.21
CA SER A 45 2.16 -10.15 11.24
C SER A 45 1.40 -11.31 11.90
N ALA A 46 1.82 -11.71 13.10
CA ALA A 46 1.25 -12.83 13.86
C ALA A 46 1.03 -14.08 12.96
N SER A 47 -0.23 -14.51 12.79
CA SER A 47 -0.61 -15.71 12.03
C SER A 47 -0.67 -15.51 10.50
N GLN A 48 -0.28 -14.35 9.98
CA GLN A 48 -0.26 -14.10 8.54
C GLN A 48 0.68 -15.05 7.82
N GLN A 49 0.12 -15.88 6.93
CA GLN A 49 0.86 -16.84 6.11
C GLN A 49 1.94 -16.14 5.27
N GLN A 50 1.59 -15.05 4.60
CA GLN A 50 2.51 -14.27 3.79
C GLN A 50 2.17 -12.78 3.81
N TRP A 51 3.13 -11.95 3.42
CA TRP A 51 2.93 -10.50 3.32
C TRP A 51 3.93 -9.83 2.37
N CYS A 52 3.51 -8.72 1.73
CA CYS A 52 4.37 -7.84 0.94
C CYS A 52 4.26 -6.39 1.45
N SER A 53 5.40 -5.79 1.80
CA SER A 53 5.51 -4.41 2.28
C SER A 53 6.44 -3.63 1.35
N ARG A 54 5.92 -2.57 0.72
CA ARG A 54 6.66 -1.73 -0.22
C ARG A 54 6.69 -0.28 0.23
N ASN A 55 7.87 0.34 0.30
CA ASN A 55 8.01 1.75 0.68
C ASN A 55 7.34 2.04 2.03
N VAL A 56 7.56 1.18 3.02
CA VAL A 56 7.02 1.32 4.38
C VAL A 56 8.10 1.85 5.30
N GLY A 57 7.72 2.68 6.27
CA GLY A 57 8.58 3.06 7.38
C GLY A 57 8.03 2.46 8.67
N VAL A 58 8.83 1.68 9.39
CA VAL A 58 8.45 1.12 10.69
C VAL A 58 9.51 1.46 11.74
N ALA A 59 9.10 2.14 12.80
CA ALA A 59 10.02 2.65 13.81
C ALA A 59 10.59 1.53 14.70
N SER A 60 9.74 0.58 15.11
CA SER A 60 10.10 -0.49 16.05
C SER A 60 10.23 -1.86 15.38
N GLY A 61 10.47 -1.89 14.06
CA GLY A 61 10.68 -3.11 13.29
C GLY A 61 9.44 -3.99 13.08
N TRP A 62 9.68 -5.16 12.47
CA TRP A 62 8.67 -6.13 12.08
C TRP A 62 8.71 -7.37 13.00
N GLN A 63 7.53 -7.85 13.40
CA GLN A 63 7.38 -9.01 14.27
C GLN A 63 6.54 -10.11 13.61
N GLY A 64 7.10 -11.31 13.53
CA GLY A 64 6.44 -12.50 12.98
C GLY A 64 6.77 -12.77 11.51
N ALA A 65 6.89 -14.04 11.17
CA ALA A 65 7.07 -14.52 9.80
C ALA A 65 6.62 -15.98 9.74
N VAL A 66 5.58 -16.28 8.95
CA VAL A 66 5.03 -17.64 8.87
C VAL A 66 5.60 -18.40 7.68
N TRP A 67 5.25 -18.02 6.45
CA TRP A 67 5.75 -18.72 5.25
C TRP A 67 6.55 -17.83 4.31
N ASN A 68 6.15 -16.57 4.11
CA ASN A 68 6.85 -15.68 3.18
C ASN A 68 6.58 -14.20 3.48
N MET A 69 7.57 -13.49 4.02
CA MET A 69 7.49 -12.05 4.23
C MET A 69 8.42 -11.32 3.26
N VAL A 70 7.89 -10.40 2.47
CA VAL A 70 8.66 -9.69 1.45
C VAL A 70 8.64 -8.19 1.72
N PHE A 71 9.82 -7.58 1.75
CA PHE A 71 10.03 -6.16 2.02
C PHE A 71 10.78 -5.53 0.85
N LEU A 72 10.23 -4.46 0.27
CA LEU A 72 10.85 -3.69 -0.80
C LEU A 72 10.95 -2.23 -0.38
N GLY A 73 12.16 -1.68 -0.30
CA GLY A 73 12.34 -0.29 0.12
C GLY A 73 11.72 0.03 1.47
N THR A 74 11.64 -0.96 2.37
CA THR A 74 11.05 -0.77 3.70
C THR A 74 12.13 -0.36 4.69
N GLN A 75 11.97 0.81 5.29
CA GLN A 75 12.82 1.28 6.39
C GLN A 75 12.45 0.54 7.66
N GLY A 76 13.44 -0.03 8.35
CA GLY A 76 13.21 -0.91 9.50
C GLY A 76 12.81 -2.34 9.13
N ALA A 77 13.00 -2.76 7.87
CA ALA A 77 12.86 -4.15 7.46
C ALA A 77 13.87 -5.04 8.20
N PRO A 78 13.50 -6.28 8.55
CA PRO A 78 14.42 -7.22 9.17
C PRO A 78 15.47 -7.71 8.15
N GLU A 79 16.56 -8.30 8.62
CA GLU A 79 17.59 -8.88 7.74
C GLU A 79 17.00 -10.01 6.88
N SER A 80 17.43 -10.08 5.62
CA SER A 80 16.94 -11.06 4.68
C SER A 80 17.40 -12.47 5.06
N HIS A 81 16.50 -13.44 5.04
CA HIS A 81 16.79 -14.85 5.26
C HIS A 81 15.89 -15.73 4.38
N CYS A 82 16.54 -16.51 3.51
CA CYS A 82 15.86 -17.42 2.59
C CYS A 82 15.93 -18.86 3.12
N GLY A 83 14.84 -19.34 3.70
CA GLY A 83 14.76 -20.73 4.17
C GLY A 83 13.71 -20.91 5.25
N ARG A 84 13.36 -22.18 5.51
CA ARG A 84 12.46 -22.56 6.61
C ARG A 84 13.22 -22.77 7.93
N GLU A 85 14.50 -23.06 7.86
CA GLU A 85 15.36 -23.37 9.01
C GLU A 85 16.41 -22.27 9.17
N GLY A 86 16.89 -22.06 10.40
CA GLY A 86 17.96 -21.08 10.68
C GLY A 86 17.51 -19.61 10.78
N GLY A 87 16.24 -19.31 10.52
CA GLY A 87 15.70 -17.95 10.62
C GLY A 87 14.26 -17.83 10.14
N ALA A 88 13.73 -16.61 10.18
CA ALA A 88 12.41 -16.27 9.64
C ALA A 88 12.41 -16.31 8.11
N PRO A 89 11.39 -16.87 7.43
CA PRO A 89 11.33 -16.90 5.96
C PRO A 89 10.94 -15.52 5.42
N GLN A 90 11.95 -14.68 5.16
CA GLN A 90 11.74 -13.28 4.81
C GLN A 90 12.79 -12.75 3.83
N VAL A 91 12.35 -11.96 2.85
CA VAL A 91 13.22 -11.37 1.84
C VAL A 91 13.16 -9.87 1.94
N SER A 92 14.31 -9.23 2.13
CA SER A 92 14.43 -7.78 2.23
C SER A 92 15.25 -7.23 1.06
N ILE A 93 14.59 -6.46 0.20
CA ILE A 93 15.16 -5.74 -0.92
C ILE A 93 15.31 -4.27 -0.50
N PRO A 94 16.52 -3.70 -0.55
CA PRO A 94 16.82 -2.41 0.08
C PRO A 94 16.02 -1.24 -0.49
N GLU A 95 15.60 -1.33 -1.75
CA GLU A 95 14.88 -0.27 -2.46
C GLU A 95 13.82 -0.83 -3.41
N THR A 96 12.82 -0.02 -3.72
CA THR A 96 11.91 -0.25 -4.84
C THR A 96 12.52 0.38 -6.10
N PRO A 97 12.93 -0.40 -7.12
CA PRO A 97 13.72 0.13 -8.26
C PRO A 97 13.00 1.21 -9.07
N ILE A 98 11.70 1.02 -9.32
CA ILE A 98 10.85 1.98 -10.01
C ILE A 98 9.41 1.85 -9.51
N ILE A 99 8.74 2.97 -9.29
CA ILE A 99 7.36 2.99 -8.81
C ILE A 99 6.67 4.32 -9.10
N SER A 100 5.36 4.29 -9.31
CA SER A 100 4.47 5.42 -9.09
C SER A 100 3.43 4.97 -8.05
N GLU A 101 3.21 5.76 -7.00
CA GLU A 101 2.19 5.43 -6.02
C GLU A 101 0.79 5.58 -6.63
N LYS A 102 -0.18 4.81 -6.11
CA LYS A 102 -1.55 4.79 -6.62
C LYS A 102 -2.14 6.23 -6.61
N PRO A 103 -2.72 6.72 -7.72
CA PRO A 103 -3.48 7.95 -7.73
C PRO A 103 -4.58 7.97 -6.66
N PHE A 104 -4.89 9.14 -6.13
CA PHE A 104 -5.89 9.31 -5.08
C PHE A 104 -6.60 10.65 -5.20
N ILE A 105 -7.84 10.71 -4.69
CA ILE A 105 -8.66 11.90 -4.72
C ILE A 105 -8.39 12.72 -3.46
N THR A 106 -8.30 14.04 -3.61
CA THR A 106 -8.24 15.00 -2.50
C THR A 106 -9.37 16.01 -2.63
N ILE A 107 -9.79 16.59 -1.51
CA ILE A 107 -10.70 17.73 -1.46
C ILE A 107 -9.99 18.87 -0.74
N ASP A 108 -10.14 20.10 -1.24
CA ASP A 108 -9.62 21.28 -0.56
C ASP A 108 -10.63 21.89 0.42
N ALA A 109 -10.22 22.96 1.13
CA ALA A 109 -11.07 23.64 2.11
C ALA A 109 -12.31 24.32 1.49
N ALA A 110 -12.31 24.57 0.17
CA ALA A 110 -13.45 25.12 -0.55
C ALA A 110 -14.39 24.03 -1.09
N GLY A 111 -14.07 22.75 -0.88
CA GLY A 111 -14.86 21.61 -1.36
C GLY A 111 -14.54 21.18 -2.79
N LYS A 112 -13.45 21.69 -3.40
CA LYS A 112 -13.08 21.31 -4.77
C LYS A 112 -12.30 20.00 -4.77
N TYR A 113 -12.77 19.04 -5.57
CA TYR A 113 -12.11 17.76 -5.77
C TYR A 113 -10.93 17.87 -6.75
N SER A 114 -9.90 17.08 -6.54
CA SER A 114 -8.78 16.92 -7.47
C SER A 114 -8.24 15.50 -7.42
N LEU A 115 -7.82 14.98 -8.58
CA LEU A 115 -7.11 13.72 -8.67
C LEU A 115 -5.61 14.01 -8.55
N GLN A 116 -4.96 13.40 -7.57
CA GLN A 116 -3.51 13.46 -7.38
C GLN A 116 -2.87 12.27 -8.08
N VAL A 117 -1.93 12.55 -8.99
CA VAL A 117 -1.20 11.54 -9.76
C VAL A 117 0.28 11.58 -9.34
N PRO A 118 0.71 10.72 -8.40
CA PRO A 118 2.09 10.66 -7.95
C PRO A 118 3.06 10.41 -9.12
N PRO A 119 4.21 11.12 -9.17
CA PRO A 119 5.18 10.94 -10.24
C PRO A 119 5.82 9.56 -10.18
N VAL A 120 6.44 9.15 -11.30
CA VAL A 120 7.34 8.00 -11.30
C VAL A 120 8.59 8.35 -10.50
N GLN A 121 9.00 7.44 -9.63
CA GLN A 121 10.17 7.53 -8.80
C GLN A 121 11.05 6.29 -9.00
N ARG A 122 12.34 6.43 -8.70
CA ARG A 122 13.35 5.37 -8.80
C ARG A 122 14.08 5.19 -7.47
N ALA A 123 14.61 3.99 -7.23
CA ALA A 123 15.41 3.68 -6.05
C ALA A 123 14.76 4.17 -4.74
N ARG A 124 13.45 3.89 -4.56
CA ARG A 124 12.67 4.43 -3.45
C ARG A 124 12.81 3.59 -2.19
N VAL A 125 12.92 4.31 -1.07
CA VAL A 125 13.03 3.78 0.27
C VAL A 125 12.12 4.60 1.19
N GLY A 126 11.32 3.92 2.01
CA GLY A 126 10.39 4.54 2.94
C GLY A 126 9.16 5.17 2.30
N PRO A 127 8.23 5.67 3.12
CA PRO A 127 6.99 6.28 2.67
C PRO A 127 7.23 7.66 2.04
N ASP A 128 6.28 8.10 1.22
CA ASP A 128 6.25 9.40 0.57
C ASP A 128 4.83 9.98 0.60
N PHE A 129 4.65 11.06 1.37
CA PHE A 129 3.40 11.80 1.48
C PHE A 129 3.37 13.07 0.61
N GLY A 130 4.35 13.24 -0.28
CA GLY A 130 4.33 14.23 -1.33
C GLY A 130 3.09 14.10 -2.22
N LEU A 131 2.65 15.23 -2.76
CA LEU A 131 1.62 15.27 -3.79
C LEU A 131 2.25 15.07 -5.18
N GLY A 132 1.41 14.76 -6.16
CA GLY A 132 1.84 14.61 -7.55
C GLY A 132 1.27 15.68 -8.46
N ARG A 133 1.16 15.36 -9.75
CA ARG A 133 0.40 16.18 -10.70
C ARG A 133 -1.05 16.23 -10.24
N ARG A 134 -1.57 17.44 -10.04
CA ARG A 134 -2.98 17.67 -9.70
C ARG A 134 -3.78 17.76 -10.98
N VAL A 135 -4.84 16.96 -11.08
CA VAL A 135 -5.82 17.02 -12.17
C VAL A 135 -7.12 17.57 -11.59
N PRO A 136 -7.59 18.72 -12.10
CA PRO A 136 -8.90 19.25 -11.71
C PRO A 136 -10.00 18.27 -12.15
N PHE A 137 -11.08 18.12 -11.38
CA PHE A 137 -12.15 17.17 -11.73
C PHE A 137 -12.92 17.57 -12.99
N GLU A 138 -12.75 18.80 -13.46
CA GLU A 138 -13.18 19.27 -14.78
C GLU A 138 -12.48 18.51 -15.93
N GLU A 139 -11.33 17.89 -15.67
CA GLU A 139 -10.57 17.02 -16.58
C GLU A 139 -10.77 15.52 -16.27
N VAL A 140 -11.76 15.17 -15.44
CA VAL A 140 -12.04 13.80 -15.02
C VAL A 140 -13.49 13.42 -15.37
N PHE A 141 -13.66 12.34 -16.12
CA PHE A 141 -14.94 11.69 -16.29
C PHE A 141 -15.24 10.78 -15.10
N VAL A 142 -16.34 11.05 -14.40
CA VAL A 142 -16.84 10.20 -13.31
C VAL A 142 -17.91 9.28 -13.88
N ALA A 143 -17.54 8.02 -14.09
CA ALA A 143 -18.43 7.03 -14.68
C ALA A 143 -19.57 6.66 -13.73
N LYS A 144 -20.70 6.28 -14.33
CA LYS A 144 -21.89 5.76 -13.68
C LYS A 144 -22.09 4.30 -14.05
N ASP A 145 -22.92 3.61 -13.29
CA ASP A 145 -23.33 2.24 -13.56
C ASP A 145 -24.10 2.07 -14.88
N THR A 146 -24.60 3.15 -15.45
CA THR A 146 -25.25 3.19 -16.77
C THR A 146 -24.30 3.41 -17.94
N ASP A 147 -23.06 3.85 -17.69
CA ASP A 147 -22.16 4.25 -18.77
C ASP A 147 -21.59 3.02 -19.48
N THR A 148 -21.62 3.03 -20.80
CA THR A 148 -21.09 1.93 -21.60
C THR A 148 -19.58 2.03 -21.76
N ALA A 149 -18.92 0.92 -22.07
CA ALA A 149 -17.50 0.93 -22.43
C ALA A 149 -17.20 1.89 -23.61
N ALA A 150 -18.12 2.01 -24.58
CA ALA A 150 -17.98 2.95 -25.68
C ALA A 150 -17.97 4.41 -25.21
N GLU A 151 -18.80 4.75 -24.22
CA GLU A 151 -18.88 6.08 -23.63
C GLU A 151 -17.63 6.44 -22.83
N ILE A 152 -17.18 5.53 -21.95
CA ILE A 152 -15.92 5.67 -21.21
C ILE A 152 -14.74 5.89 -22.18
N ASN A 153 -14.68 5.11 -23.27
CA ASN A 153 -13.63 5.24 -24.28
C ASN A 153 -13.68 6.59 -25.03
N ARG A 154 -14.86 7.20 -25.24
CA ARG A 154 -14.95 8.55 -25.84
C ARG A 154 -14.33 9.60 -24.92
N HIS A 155 -14.56 9.52 -23.62
CA HIS A 155 -13.98 10.44 -22.64
C HIS A 155 -12.45 10.30 -22.53
N LEU A 156 -11.94 9.08 -22.54
CA LEU A 156 -10.50 8.82 -22.64
C LEU A 156 -9.90 9.38 -23.94
N ALA A 157 -10.58 9.22 -25.08
CA ALA A 157 -10.09 9.67 -26.39
C ALA A 157 -9.99 11.20 -26.52
N VAL A 158 -10.79 11.96 -25.76
CA VAL A 158 -10.68 13.44 -25.68
C VAL A 158 -9.75 13.91 -24.57
N GLY A 159 -9.05 12.99 -23.90
CA GLY A 159 -7.98 13.30 -22.95
C GLY A 159 -8.41 13.43 -21.48
N LEU A 160 -9.63 13.02 -21.12
CA LEU A 160 -10.05 13.00 -19.71
C LEU A 160 -9.48 11.77 -18.99
N ASP A 161 -9.15 11.94 -17.71
CA ASP A 161 -8.96 10.83 -16.79
C ASP A 161 -10.32 10.21 -16.44
N VAL A 162 -10.35 8.95 -15.97
CA VAL A 162 -11.59 8.26 -15.59
C VAL A 162 -11.55 7.81 -14.14
N VAL A 163 -12.63 8.08 -13.41
CA VAL A 163 -12.95 7.47 -12.13
C VAL A 163 -14.18 6.57 -12.33
N LEU A 164 -14.06 5.31 -11.92
CA LEU A 164 -15.11 4.31 -11.96
C LEU A 164 -15.87 4.24 -10.63
#